data_AF-A0A958CP78-F1
#
_entry.id   AF-A0A958CP78-F1
#
_cell.length_a   1.000
_cell.length_b   1.000
_cell.length_c   1.000
_cell.angle_alpha   90.00
_cell.angle_beta   90.00
_cell.angle_gamma   90.00
#
_symmetry.space_group_name_H-M   'P 1'
#
loop_
_entity.id
_entity.type
_entity.pdbx_description
1 polymer ?
#
loop_
_entity_poly.entity_id
_entity_poly.type
_entity_poly.pdbx_seq_one_letter_code
_entity_poly.pdbx_strand_id
1 'polypeptide(L)'
;DSPQIYFLSDRQPPTRWQYLLPVNYTAEREAELTNMITSHAVRIVVTDNGDQSWYPRMESAARNSCTLLESFGKRFSLFDCQKTS
;
A
#
# COMPACT_ATOMS: atom_id res chain seq x y z
N ASP A 1 4.42 14.67 9.68
CA ASP A 1 3.55 14.04 8.67
C ASP A 1 3.53 12.54 8.88
N SER A 2 2.41 11.87 8.62
CA SER A 2 2.26 10.42 8.80
C SER A 2 2.23 9.71 7.45
N PRO A 3 2.81 8.51 7.36
CA PRO A 3 2.97 7.80 6.10
C PRO A 3 1.63 7.47 5.48
N GLN A 4 1.61 7.30 4.16
CA GLN A 4 0.37 7.19 3.43
C GLN A 4 0.36 6.00 2.49
N ILE A 5 -0.44 4.98 2.83
CA ILE A 5 -0.82 3.93 1.89
C ILE A 5 -2.19 4.28 1.32
N TYR A 6 -2.25 4.36 0.00
CA TYR A 6 -3.48 4.61 -0.74
C TYR A 6 -3.89 3.35 -1.48
N PHE A 7 -5.17 2.99 -1.38
CA PHE A 7 -5.77 1.89 -2.12
C PHE A 7 -6.74 2.46 -3.14
N LEU A 8 -6.68 2.02 -4.38
CA LEU A 8 -7.70 2.36 -5.36
C LEU A 8 -8.94 1.51 -5.06
N SER A 9 -10.08 2.17 -4.89
CA SER A 9 -11.37 1.49 -4.65
C SER A 9 -11.61 0.38 -5.68
N ASP A 10 -12.01 -0.79 -5.19
CA ASP A 10 -12.37 -1.96 -5.98
C ASP A 10 -13.74 -1.83 -6.70
N ARG A 11 -14.59 -0.93 -6.20
CA ARG A 11 -15.87 -0.58 -6.86
C ARG A 11 -15.62 -0.10 -8.28
N GLN A 12 -16.26 -0.74 -9.26
CA GLN A 12 -16.21 -0.29 -10.65
C GLN A 12 -17.23 0.83 -10.92
N PRO A 13 -16.83 1.92 -11.61
CA PRO A 13 -15.46 2.24 -12.02
C PRO A 13 -14.58 2.67 -10.83
N PRO A 14 -13.28 2.28 -10.81
CA PRO A 14 -12.36 2.67 -9.75
C PRO A 14 -12.14 4.18 -9.79
N THR A 15 -12.92 4.91 -9.00
CA THR A 15 -13.07 6.37 -9.14
C THR A 15 -12.28 7.17 -8.12
N ARG A 16 -11.83 6.54 -7.03
CA ARG A 16 -11.22 7.26 -5.89
C ARG A 16 -10.14 6.44 -5.22
N TRP A 17 -9.00 7.09 -4.98
CA TRP A 17 -7.97 6.61 -4.05
C TRP A 17 -8.49 6.79 -2.62
N GLN A 18 -8.57 5.70 -1.88
CA GLN A 18 -8.89 5.68 -0.47
C GLN A 18 -7.59 5.70 0.32
N TYR A 19 -7.43 6.74 1.11
CA TYR A 19 -6.37 6.82 2.10
C TYR A 19 -6.73 5.92 3.29
N LEU A 20 -5.91 4.92 3.61
CA LEU A 20 -6.21 3.96 4.69
C LEU A 20 -5.47 4.22 6.00
N LEU A 21 -4.83 5.38 6.18
CA LEU A 21 -4.14 5.72 7.44
C LEU A 21 -4.86 6.79 8.26
N PRO A 22 -4.91 6.65 9.60
CA PRO A 22 -4.37 7.74 10.43
C PRO A 22 -3.73 7.36 11.79
N VAL A 23 -2.72 8.17 12.15
CA VAL A 23 -2.12 8.58 13.45
C VAL A 23 -1.53 7.55 14.43
N ASN A 24 -2.10 6.36 14.65
CA ASN A 24 -1.54 5.39 15.62
C ASN A 24 -1.17 4.08 14.92
N TYR A 25 0.09 3.96 14.53
CA TYR A 25 0.65 2.72 14.00
C TYR A 25 0.72 1.65 15.10
N THR A 26 -0.01 0.54 14.90
CA THR A 26 0.08 -0.66 15.74
C THR A 26 0.43 -1.88 14.88
N ALA A 27 0.97 -2.92 15.50
CA ALA A 27 1.33 -4.17 14.82
C ALA A 27 0.10 -4.84 14.16
N GLU A 28 -1.08 -4.73 14.80
CA GLU A 28 -2.34 -5.24 14.26
C GLU A 28 -2.72 -4.51 12.96
N ARG A 29 -2.54 -3.18 12.93
CA ARG A 29 -2.86 -2.39 11.73
C ARG A 29 -1.90 -2.68 10.59
N GLU A 30 -0.62 -2.90 10.89
CA GLU A 30 0.36 -3.35 9.89
C GLU A 30 -0.01 -4.71 9.30
N ALA A 31 -0.42 -5.66 10.15
CA ALA A 31 -0.86 -6.98 9.69
C ALA A 31 -2.12 -6.89 8.82
N GLU A 32 -3.08 -6.05 9.19
CA GLU A 32 -4.30 -5.80 8.40
C GLU A 32 -3.96 -5.22 7.01
N LEU A 33 -3.12 -4.18 6.97
CA LEU A 33 -2.69 -3.56 5.71
C LEU A 33 -1.92 -4.54 4.81
N THR A 34 -1.04 -5.35 5.39
CA THR A 34 -0.32 -6.41 4.66
C THR A 34 -1.30 -7.42 4.09
N ASN A 35 -2.29 -7.86 4.88
CA ASN A 35 -3.31 -8.80 4.42
C ASN A 35 -4.15 -8.19 3.29
N MET A 36 -4.50 -6.91 3.36
CA MET A 36 -5.23 -6.23 2.28
C MET A 36 -4.42 -6.22 0.97
N ILE A 37 -3.12 -5.91 1.05
CA ILE A 37 -2.20 -5.95 -0.10
C ILE A 37 -2.16 -7.35 -0.73
N THR A 38 -2.15 -8.41 0.08
CA THR A 38 -2.04 -9.79 -0.42
C THR A 38 -3.36 -10.37 -0.92
N SER A 39 -4.50 -9.92 -0.39
CA SER A 39 -5.82 -10.57 -0.61
C SER A 39 -6.72 -9.87 -1.63
N HIS A 40 -6.45 -8.61 -1.98
CA HIS A 40 -7.31 -7.81 -2.85
C HIS A 40 -6.66 -7.52 -4.21
N ALA A 41 -7.45 -7.60 -5.27
CA ALA A 41 -7.04 -7.17 -6.61
C ALA A 41 -7.21 -5.64 -6.75
N VAL A 42 -6.29 -4.87 -6.18
CA VAL A 42 -6.36 -3.40 -6.14
C VAL A 42 -5.00 -2.78 -6.44
N ARG A 43 -5.01 -1.58 -7.04
CA ARG A 43 -3.80 -0.76 -7.13
C ARG A 43 -3.52 -0.12 -5.80
N ILE A 44 -2.25 -0.13 -5.39
CA ILE A 44 -1.80 0.46 -4.14
C ILE A 44 -0.66 1.45 -4.39
N VAL A 45 -0.62 2.53 -3.63
CA VAL A 45 0.52 3.45 -3.58
C VAL A 45 1.13 3.39 -2.18
N VAL A 46 2.43 3.11 -2.10
CA VAL A 46 3.20 3.10 -0.86
C VAL A 46 4.09 4.35 -0.85
N THR A 47 4.00 5.17 0.20
CA THR A 47 4.74 6.43 0.31
C THR A 47 5.66 6.47 1.53
N ASP A 48 6.89 6.94 1.37
CA ASP A 48 7.83 7.24 2.47
C ASP A 48 7.71 8.72 2.83
N ASN A 49 7.46 8.98 4.10
CA ASN A 49 7.30 10.32 4.62
C ASN A 49 8.22 10.62 5.82
N GLY A 50 9.24 9.78 6.06
CA GLY A 50 10.29 10.04 7.06
C GLY A 50 10.24 9.19 8.33
N ASP A 51 9.28 8.26 8.47
CA ASP A 51 9.29 7.26 9.53
C ASP A 51 9.87 5.93 8.99
N GLN A 52 11.13 5.65 9.37
CA GLN A 52 12.03 4.81 8.55
C GLN A 52 11.82 3.30 8.67
N SER A 53 11.04 2.80 9.65
CA SER A 53 11.02 1.35 9.91
C SER A 53 9.94 0.59 9.12
N TRP A 54 8.79 1.21 8.83
CA TRP A 54 7.63 0.53 8.27
C TRP A 54 7.56 0.64 6.74
N TYR A 55 8.04 1.74 6.13
CA TYR A 55 8.06 1.91 4.67
C TYR A 55 8.77 0.74 3.96
N PRO A 56 9.99 0.33 4.38
CA PRO A 56 10.66 -0.81 3.75
C PRO A 56 9.88 -2.14 3.93
N ARG A 57 9.15 -2.31 5.04
CA ARG A 57 8.34 -3.52 5.28
C ARG A 57 7.10 -3.56 4.39
N MET A 58 6.37 -2.44 4.28
CA MET A 58 5.19 -2.35 3.40
C MET A 58 5.57 -2.40 1.93
N GLU A 59 6.67 -1.75 1.55
CA GLU A 59 7.21 -1.84 0.19
C GLU A 59 7.63 -3.29 -0.12
N SER A 60 8.27 -4.00 0.83
CA SER A 60 8.61 -5.41 0.66
C SER A 60 7.37 -6.29 0.51
N ALA A 61 6.34 -6.10 1.34
CA ALA A 61 5.06 -6.84 1.24
C ALA A 61 4.38 -6.61 -0.12
N ALA A 62 4.35 -5.36 -0.59
CA ALA A 62 3.84 -4.99 -1.91
C ALA A 62 4.65 -5.62 -3.05
N ARG A 63 5.99 -5.57 -2.99
CA ARG A 63 6.86 -6.19 -4.00
C ARG A 63 6.71 -7.70 -4.08
N ASN A 64 6.43 -8.36 -2.96
CA ASN A 64 6.24 -9.81 -2.92
C ASN A 64 4.88 -10.26 -3.48
N SER A 65 3.89 -9.37 -3.49
CA SER A 65 2.48 -9.73 -3.76
C SER A 65 1.91 -9.05 -5.00
N CYS A 66 2.56 -7.99 -5.49
CA CYS A 66 2.02 -7.10 -6.51
C CYS A 66 3.10 -6.77 -7.55
N THR A 67 2.67 -6.36 -8.74
CA THR A 67 3.58 -5.89 -9.79
C THR A 67 3.86 -4.41 -9.58
N LEU A 68 5.14 -4.01 -9.51
CA LEU A 68 5.50 -2.60 -9.52
C LEU A 68 5.18 -1.99 -10.89
N LEU A 69 4.28 -1.01 -10.93
CA LEU A 69 3.94 -0.28 -12.15
C LEU A 69 4.89 0.89 -12.37
N GLU A 70 5.11 1.69 -11.32
CA GLU A 70 5.88 2.92 -11.40
C GLU A 70 6.52 3.26 -10.07
N SER A 71 7.69 3.88 -10.12
CA SER A 71 8.40 4.36 -8.93
C SER A 71 8.84 5.80 -9.16
N PHE A 72 8.40 6.71 -8.29
CA PHE A 72 8.74 8.13 -8.35
C PHE A 72 9.75 8.45 -7.25
N GLY A 73 11.03 8.26 -7.58
CA GLY A 73 12.13 8.47 -6.64
C GLY A 73 12.11 7.48 -5.46
N LYS A 74 12.74 7.85 -4.34
CA LYS A 74 12.86 6.97 -3.15
C LYS A 74 11.61 6.93 -2.26
N ARG A 75 10.57 7.69 -2.61
CA ARG A 75 9.48 7.99 -1.67
C ARG A 75 8.12 7.52 -2.12
N PHE A 76 7.98 6.99 -3.33
CA PHE A 76 6.68 6.63 -3.89
C PHE A 76 6.82 5.43 -4.83
N SER A 77 6.00 4.41 -4.58
CA SER A 77 5.91 3.22 -5.43
C SER A 77 4.44 2.87 -5.67
N LEU A 78 4.04 2.76 -6.92
CA LEU A 78 2.72 2.34 -7.36
C LEU A 78 2.77 0.88 -7.76
N PHE A 79 1.91 0.06 -7.17
CA PHE A 79 1.80 -1.37 -7.46
C PHE A 79 0.40 -1.73 -7.95
N ASP A 80 0.33 -2.75 -8.79
CA ASP A 80 -0.90 -3.43 -9.19
C ASP A 80 -0.94 -4.80 -8.53
N CYS A 81 -1.80 -4.96 -7.53
CA CYS A 81 -1.99 -6.23 -6.86
C CYS A 81 -3.06 -7.03 -7.59
N GLN A 82 -2.74 -8.27 -7.95
CA GLN A 82 -3.73 -9.21 -8.46
C GLN A 82 -4.05 -10.22 -7.37
N LYS A 83 -5.32 -10.64 -7.31
CA LYS A 83 -5.76 -11.64 -6.35
C LYS A 83 -5.01 -12.95 -6.63
N THR A 84 -4.16 -13.38 -5.72
CA THR A 84 -3.59 -14.73 -5.77
C THR A 84 -4.75 -15.71 -5.54
N SER A 85 -4.94 -16.63 -6.50
CA SER A 85 -6.03 -17.61 -6.51
C SER A 85 -5.72 -18.81 -5.63
#